data_AF-A0A7C0U0U0-F1
#
_entry.id   AF-A0A7C0U0U0-F1
#
_cell.length_a   1.000
_cell.length_b   1.000
_cell.length_c   1.000
_cell.angle_alpha   90.00
_cell.angle_beta   90.00
_cell.angle_gamma   90.00
#
_symmetry.space_group_name_H-M   'P 1'
#
loop_
_entity.id
_entity.type
_entity.pdbx_description
1 polymer ?
#
loop_
_entity_poly.entity_id
_entity_poly.type
_entity_poly.pdbx_seq_one_letter_code
_entity_poly.pdbx_strand_id
1 'polypeptide(L)'
;MQAAENSDVKFFILIPKGFSKNFTRGVPGVVETIYTFEHFTVSDLTVSGKLSTRLVNVFRRLAEKIHGESVNLDFFEEPITQRPAIIYLGKEIRAPLEVIGSAFMTLIIGLPVVAVIISSYAASIAATSIALEKESKTLELLLTIPAKRLTILLSKLLGTFLIVLLSTFSFIIGFGIYGLMVAGATISVQTGSQISFTQLNFGSFLQPSPVFVPVLIATIFITMIMTTCIGLLIGILGSDVRSAQQLVGAVTFPLLMPPFFILMFTSIDSLPLSVKLLLLADPFTHLFLAIQGGFMGDIATSLFSMAVILGYAVFMLFLSSWLFMGERLITMKIMLRKRPGVSEE
;
A
#
# COMPACT_ATOMS: atom_id res chain seq x y z
N MET A 1 23.14 20.55 -3.46
CA MET A 1 22.60 19.71 -2.36
C MET A 1 21.74 20.53 -1.42
N GLN A 2 22.24 21.51 -0.65
CA GLN A 2 21.37 22.41 0.13
C GLN A 2 20.33 23.17 -0.72
N ALA A 3 20.66 23.52 -1.96
CA ALA A 3 19.69 24.10 -2.89
C ALA A 3 18.59 23.12 -3.33
N ALA A 4 18.85 21.80 -3.30
CA ALA A 4 17.90 20.77 -3.71
C ALA A 4 16.93 20.34 -2.60
N GLU A 5 17.31 20.60 -1.35
CA GLU A 5 16.50 20.36 -0.15
C GLU A 5 15.59 21.56 0.15
N ASN A 6 16.01 22.78 -0.21
CA ASN A 6 15.30 24.03 0.07
C ASN A 6 14.44 24.56 -1.09
N SER A 7 14.30 23.84 -2.20
CA SER A 7 13.45 24.25 -3.31
C SER A 7 12.42 23.18 -3.66
N ASP A 8 11.19 23.60 -3.94
CA ASP A 8 10.03 22.79 -4.36
C ASP A 8 10.22 22.11 -5.75
N VAL A 9 11.47 22.01 -6.20
CA VAL A 9 11.84 21.47 -7.50
C VAL A 9 12.09 19.98 -7.33
N LYS A 10 11.25 19.16 -7.93
CA LYS A 10 11.28 17.68 -7.81
C LYS A 10 12.46 17.01 -8.54
N PHE A 11 13.25 17.78 -9.27
CA PHE A 11 14.23 17.27 -10.22
C PHE A 11 15.42 18.21 -10.42
N PHE A 12 16.64 17.73 -10.14
CA PHE A 12 17.88 18.47 -10.36
C PHE A 12 18.80 17.74 -11.33
N ILE A 13 19.42 18.51 -12.22
CA ILE A 13 20.50 18.06 -13.09
C ILE A 13 21.78 18.75 -12.64
N LEU A 14 22.77 17.96 -12.24
CA LEU A 14 24.11 18.39 -11.92
C LEU A 14 25.01 18.05 -13.12
N ILE A 15 25.40 19.09 -13.85
CA ILE A 15 26.34 19.00 -14.96
C ILE A 15 27.75 19.27 -14.42
N PRO A 16 28.68 18.28 -14.44
CA PRO A 16 30.01 18.45 -13.89
C PRO A 16 30.85 19.45 -14.71
N LYS A 17 31.78 20.13 -14.04
CA LYS A 17 32.73 21.04 -14.69
C LYS A 17 33.55 20.27 -15.74
N GLY A 18 33.55 20.73 -16.98
CA GLY A 18 34.23 20.06 -18.10
C GLY A 18 33.33 19.22 -18.99
N PHE A 19 32.05 19.03 -18.64
CA PHE A 19 31.06 18.31 -19.46
C PHE A 19 31.03 18.81 -20.90
N SER A 20 30.92 20.12 -21.10
CA SER A 20 30.85 20.70 -22.46
C SER A 20 32.07 20.39 -23.31
N LYS A 21 33.28 20.35 -22.74
CA LYS A 21 34.51 20.10 -23.50
C LYS A 21 34.65 18.64 -23.90
N ASN A 22 34.22 17.73 -23.01
CA ASN A 22 34.25 16.30 -23.26
C ASN A 22 33.14 15.89 -24.24
N PHE A 23 31.95 16.46 -24.08
CA PHE A 23 30.81 16.22 -24.95
C PHE A 23 31.10 16.65 -26.38
N THR A 24 31.67 17.85 -26.61
CA THR A 24 32.07 18.30 -27.96
C THR A 24 33.17 17.44 -28.59
N ARG A 25 33.96 16.69 -27.81
CA ARG A 25 34.99 15.78 -28.31
C ARG A 25 34.47 14.36 -28.64
N GLY A 26 33.17 14.11 -28.48
CA GLY A 26 32.58 12.79 -28.73
C GLY A 26 32.85 11.78 -27.61
N VAL A 27 33.16 12.26 -26.40
CA VAL A 27 33.32 11.41 -25.21
C VAL A 27 32.03 11.45 -24.40
N PRO A 28 31.46 10.30 -24.00
CA PRO A 28 30.26 10.24 -23.17
C PRO A 28 30.41 11.09 -21.90
N GLY A 29 29.42 11.95 -21.67
CA GLY A 29 29.40 12.82 -20.50
C GLY A 29 28.71 12.17 -19.30
N VAL A 30 29.23 12.36 -18.09
CA VAL A 30 28.52 11.94 -16.87
C VAL A 30 27.58 13.06 -16.45
N VAL A 31 26.31 12.73 -16.21
CA VAL A 31 25.31 13.66 -15.66
C VAL A 31 24.79 13.09 -14.35
N GLU A 32 24.88 13.87 -13.29
CA GLU A 32 24.29 13.52 -12.01
C GLU A 32 22.86 14.03 -11.94
N THR A 33 21.93 13.17 -11.57
CA THR A 33 20.51 13.51 -11.56
C THR A 33 19.94 13.24 -10.18
N ILE A 34 19.41 14.26 -9.51
CA ILE A 34 18.83 14.11 -8.17
C ILE A 34 17.31 14.23 -8.27
N TYR A 35 16.60 13.21 -7.76
CA TYR A 35 15.15 13.21 -7.63
C TYR A 35 14.78 13.37 -6.15
N THR A 36 13.88 14.31 -5.86
CA THR A 36 13.34 14.52 -4.52
C THR A 36 11.87 14.09 -4.52
N PHE A 37 11.55 13.06 -3.73
CA PHE A 37 10.18 12.56 -3.58
C PHE A 37 9.64 12.94 -2.21
N GLU A 38 8.62 13.80 -2.19
CA GLU A 38 7.85 14.05 -0.97
C GLU A 38 6.92 12.89 -0.65
N HIS A 39 6.41 12.20 -1.67
CA HIS A 39 5.55 11.04 -1.57
C HIS A 39 6.03 9.98 -2.56
N PHE A 40 6.05 8.71 -2.16
CA PHE A 40 6.39 7.60 -3.06
C PHE A 40 5.12 7.02 -3.66
N THR A 41 4.69 7.58 -4.79
CA THR A 41 3.57 7.03 -5.58
C THR A 41 4.07 6.41 -6.88
N VAL A 42 3.24 5.55 -7.49
CA VAL A 42 3.53 4.97 -8.81
C VAL A 42 3.70 6.07 -9.88
N SER A 43 2.95 7.17 -9.75
CA SER A 43 3.03 8.31 -10.66
C SER A 43 4.38 9.01 -10.56
N ASP A 44 4.91 9.19 -9.35
CA ASP A 44 6.20 9.86 -9.14
C ASP A 44 7.37 9.05 -9.73
N LEU A 45 7.34 7.73 -9.56
CA LEU A 45 8.30 6.82 -10.21
C LEU A 45 8.19 6.86 -11.74
N THR A 46 6.96 6.84 -12.26
CA THR A 46 6.70 6.85 -13.70
C THR A 46 7.14 8.17 -14.35
N VAL A 47 6.87 9.30 -13.70
CA VAL A 47 7.30 10.63 -14.16
C VAL A 47 8.82 10.72 -14.16
N SER A 48 9.48 10.20 -13.12
CA SER A 48 10.94 10.21 -13.01
C SER A 48 11.61 9.36 -14.10
N GLY A 49 11.06 8.17 -14.40
CA GLY A 49 11.53 7.35 -15.53
C GLY A 49 11.33 8.02 -16.89
N LYS A 50 10.21 8.71 -17.09
CA LYS A 50 9.96 9.52 -18.30
C LYS A 50 10.91 10.72 -18.40
N LEU A 51 11.23 11.39 -17.29
CA LEU A 51 12.21 12.48 -17.28
C LEU A 51 13.60 11.96 -17.64
N SER A 52 14.03 10.85 -17.03
CA SER A 52 15.30 10.19 -17.34
C SER A 52 15.44 9.91 -18.85
N THR A 53 14.45 9.24 -19.45
CA THR A 53 14.46 8.91 -20.88
C THR A 53 14.39 10.15 -21.77
N ARG A 54 13.59 11.17 -21.40
CA ARG A 54 13.56 12.45 -22.12
C ARG A 54 14.91 13.14 -22.10
N LEU A 55 15.63 13.10 -21.00
CA LEU A 55 16.97 13.68 -20.89
C LEU A 55 17.96 12.99 -21.79
N VAL A 56 18.03 11.65 -21.77
CA VAL A 56 18.88 10.89 -22.71
C VAL A 56 18.58 11.28 -24.15
N ASN A 57 17.30 11.39 -24.51
CA ASN A 57 16.89 11.78 -25.85
C ASN A 57 17.28 13.24 -26.20
N VAL A 58 17.20 14.18 -25.25
CA VAL A 58 17.65 15.56 -25.47
C VAL A 58 19.16 15.59 -25.72
N PHE A 59 19.94 14.86 -24.93
CA PHE A 59 21.39 14.75 -25.13
C PHE A 59 21.75 14.01 -26.42
N ARG A 60 20.98 13.00 -26.83
CA ARG A 60 21.14 12.34 -28.14
C ARG A 60 20.91 13.30 -29.30
N ARG A 61 19.83 14.08 -29.27
CA ARG A 61 19.58 15.14 -30.27
C ARG A 61 20.66 16.22 -30.26
N LEU A 62 21.19 16.54 -29.07
CA LEU A 62 22.29 17.49 -28.94
C LEU A 62 23.57 16.94 -29.57
N ALA A 63 23.86 15.65 -29.36
CA ALA A 63 24.98 14.94 -29.99
C ALA A 63 24.83 14.91 -31.52
N GLU A 64 23.65 14.55 -32.04
CA GLU A 64 23.33 14.57 -33.48
C GLU A 64 23.57 15.95 -34.11
N LYS A 65 23.14 17.02 -33.42
CA LYS A 65 23.30 18.39 -33.92
C LYS A 65 24.73 18.91 -33.86
N ILE A 66 25.53 18.48 -32.89
CA ILE A 66 26.91 18.96 -32.70
C ILE A 66 27.90 18.17 -33.55
N HIS A 67 27.68 16.87 -33.74
CA HIS A 67 28.69 15.98 -34.31
C HIS A 67 28.41 15.53 -35.76
N GLY A 68 27.17 15.65 -36.25
CA GLY A 68 26.79 15.14 -37.57
C GLY A 68 27.13 13.65 -37.76
N GLU A 69 26.97 13.11 -38.97
CA GLU A 69 27.16 11.67 -39.31
C GLU A 69 28.57 11.09 -39.01
N SER A 70 29.51 11.89 -38.47
CA SER A 70 30.94 11.58 -38.39
C SER A 70 31.45 11.10 -37.02
N VAL A 71 30.61 10.56 -36.14
CA VAL A 71 31.04 10.10 -34.80
C VAL A 71 30.70 8.64 -34.50
N ASN A 72 31.53 8.05 -33.65
CA ASN A 72 31.52 6.67 -33.18
C ASN A 72 30.12 6.21 -32.71
N LEU A 73 29.66 5.05 -33.19
CA LEU A 73 28.32 4.51 -32.95
C LEU A 73 28.01 4.41 -31.44
N ASP A 74 29.02 4.02 -30.65
CA ASP A 74 28.94 3.86 -29.20
C ASP A 74 28.57 5.16 -28.46
N PHE A 75 28.98 6.32 -28.99
CA PHE A 75 28.63 7.63 -28.41
C PHE A 75 27.19 8.04 -28.73
N PHE A 76 26.63 7.62 -29.87
CA PHE A 76 25.23 7.89 -30.21
C PHE A 76 24.26 7.00 -29.44
N GLU A 77 24.68 5.77 -29.13
CA GLU A 77 23.90 4.83 -28.34
C GLU A 77 23.75 5.35 -26.90
N GLU A 78 24.86 5.75 -26.26
CA GLU A 78 24.88 6.31 -24.90
C GLU A 78 25.69 7.64 -24.81
N PRO A 79 25.11 8.78 -25.22
CA PRO A 79 25.82 10.07 -25.20
C PRO A 79 26.07 10.59 -23.78
N ILE A 80 25.25 10.11 -22.81
CA ILE A 80 25.39 10.43 -21.40
C ILE A 80 25.22 9.20 -20.52
N THR A 81 26.08 9.07 -19.51
CA THR A 81 25.87 8.12 -18.41
C THR A 81 25.19 8.85 -17.26
N GLN A 82 23.96 8.45 -16.94
CA GLN A 82 23.24 9.02 -15.80
C GLN A 82 23.69 8.37 -14.51
N ARG A 83 23.92 9.19 -13.48
CA ARG A 83 24.08 8.74 -12.09
C ARG A 83 22.89 9.27 -11.28
N PRO A 84 21.78 8.52 -11.25
CA PRO A 84 20.62 8.92 -10.46
C PRO A 84 20.93 8.78 -8.97
N ALA A 85 20.49 9.78 -8.22
CA ALA A 85 20.50 9.80 -6.77
C ALA A 85 19.13 10.25 -6.26
N ILE A 86 18.70 9.70 -5.12
CA ILE A 86 17.45 10.05 -4.47
C ILE A 86 17.74 10.45 -3.03
N ILE A 87 17.05 11.48 -2.56
CA ILE A 87 17.07 11.84 -1.15
C ILE A 87 15.90 11.13 -0.46
N TYR A 88 16.20 10.26 0.50
CA TYR A 88 15.24 9.52 1.30
C TYR A 88 15.63 9.61 2.78
N LEU A 89 14.73 10.06 3.66
CA LEU A 89 15.00 10.27 5.10
C LEU A 89 16.27 11.10 5.38
N GLY A 90 16.54 12.12 4.55
CA GLY A 90 17.76 12.93 4.67
C GLY A 90 19.07 12.21 4.27
N LYS A 91 18.98 11.00 3.70
CA LYS A 91 20.14 10.24 3.19
C LYS A 91 20.09 10.16 1.66
N GLU A 92 21.26 10.27 1.04
CA GLU A 92 21.42 10.10 -0.40
C GLU A 92 21.56 8.61 -0.75
N ILE A 93 20.62 8.10 -1.55
CA ILE A 93 20.63 6.76 -2.10
C ILE A 93 21.06 6.85 -3.56
N ARG A 94 22.24 6.30 -3.88
CA ARG A 94 22.78 6.25 -5.26
C ARG A 94 22.59 4.85 -5.84
N ALA A 95 21.66 4.71 -6.77
CA ALA A 95 21.50 3.51 -7.60
C ALA A 95 20.80 3.86 -8.92
N PRO A 96 20.89 2.98 -9.93
CA PRO A 96 20.04 3.04 -11.11
C PRO A 96 18.56 3.21 -10.72
N LEU A 97 17.86 4.06 -11.46
CA LEU A 97 16.47 4.42 -11.16
C LEU A 97 15.55 3.20 -11.27
N GLU A 98 15.95 2.19 -12.04
CA GLU A 98 15.26 0.92 -12.22
C GLU A 98 15.30 0.05 -10.95
N VAL A 99 16.46 -0.02 -10.29
CA VAL A 99 16.66 -0.79 -9.04
C VAL A 99 15.90 -0.12 -7.89
N ILE A 100 15.94 1.20 -7.84
CA ILE A 100 15.14 1.99 -6.91
C ILE A 100 13.66 1.76 -7.21
N GLY A 101 13.25 1.91 -8.47
CA GLY A 101 11.87 1.77 -8.90
C GLY A 101 11.28 0.42 -8.51
N SER A 102 11.99 -0.68 -8.75
CA SER A 102 11.52 -2.03 -8.41
C SER A 102 11.41 -2.27 -6.90
N ALA A 103 12.37 -1.77 -6.12
CA ALA A 103 12.34 -1.86 -4.66
C ALA A 103 11.17 -1.08 -4.06
N PHE A 104 10.96 0.16 -4.51
CA PHE A 104 9.85 0.99 -4.05
C PHE A 104 8.50 0.48 -4.54
N MET A 105 8.36 -0.05 -5.76
CA MET A 105 7.10 -0.65 -6.22
C MET A 105 6.67 -1.82 -5.35
N THR A 106 7.61 -2.66 -4.91
CA THR A 106 7.34 -3.76 -3.97
C THR A 106 6.81 -3.23 -2.62
N LEU A 107 7.25 -2.05 -2.18
CA LEU A 107 6.84 -1.43 -0.92
C LEU A 107 5.52 -0.67 -1.05
N ILE A 108 5.36 0.12 -2.12
CA ILE A 108 4.16 0.93 -2.43
C ILE A 108 2.94 0.03 -2.69
N ILE A 109 3.12 -1.08 -3.41
CA ILE A 109 2.02 -1.98 -3.75
C ILE A 109 1.91 -3.10 -2.73
N GLY A 110 3.03 -3.74 -2.40
CA GLY A 110 3.02 -4.96 -1.63
C GLY A 110 2.47 -4.79 -0.21
N LEU A 111 2.95 -3.78 0.53
CA LEU A 111 2.52 -3.55 1.92
C LEU A 111 1.03 -3.20 2.02
N PRO A 112 0.47 -2.28 1.21
CA PRO A 112 -0.97 -2.08 1.14
C PRO A 112 -1.77 -3.33 0.74
N VAL A 113 -1.29 -4.13 -0.23
CA VAL A 113 -1.95 -5.40 -0.62
C VAL A 113 -1.99 -6.38 0.54
N VAL A 114 -0.93 -6.47 1.35
CA VAL A 114 -0.92 -7.29 2.58
C VAL A 114 -2.07 -6.87 3.48
N ALA A 115 -2.16 -5.57 3.77
CA ALA A 115 -3.16 -5.05 4.68
C ALA A 115 -4.59 -5.26 4.15
N VAL A 116 -4.79 -5.14 2.83
CA VAL A 116 -6.05 -5.43 2.13
C VAL A 116 -6.48 -6.89 2.32
N ILE A 117 -5.57 -7.82 2.04
CA ILE A 117 -5.82 -9.26 2.12
C ILE A 117 -6.17 -9.64 3.55
N ILE A 118 -5.31 -9.27 4.50
CA ILE A 118 -5.45 -9.59 5.91
C ILE A 118 -6.76 -9.04 6.48
N SER A 119 -7.09 -7.78 6.18
CA SER A 119 -8.33 -7.13 6.62
C SER A 119 -9.58 -7.80 6.03
N SER A 120 -9.53 -8.17 4.75
CA SER A 120 -10.65 -8.83 4.07
C SER A 120 -10.90 -10.24 4.61
N TYR A 121 -9.84 -10.99 4.90
CA TYR A 121 -9.94 -12.30 5.53
C TYR A 121 -10.47 -12.21 6.96
N ALA A 122 -10.01 -11.23 7.75
CA ALA A 122 -10.50 -11.02 9.12
C ALA A 122 -12.02 -10.76 9.15
N ALA A 123 -12.51 -9.89 8.27
CA ALA A 123 -13.94 -9.63 8.14
C ALA A 123 -14.71 -10.89 7.68
N SER A 124 -14.18 -11.62 6.71
CA SER A 124 -14.82 -12.82 6.16
C SER A 124 -14.94 -13.94 7.19
N ILE A 125 -13.88 -14.23 7.94
CA ILE A 125 -13.87 -15.26 8.99
C ILE A 125 -14.85 -14.90 10.11
N ALA A 126 -14.86 -13.63 10.53
CA ALA A 126 -15.77 -13.15 11.56
C ALA A 126 -17.24 -13.31 11.15
N ALA A 127 -17.56 -12.97 9.91
CA ALA A 127 -18.92 -13.05 9.40
C ALA A 127 -19.41 -14.48 9.19
N THR A 128 -18.59 -15.35 8.61
CA THR A 128 -18.94 -16.75 8.41
C THR A 128 -19.08 -17.48 9.74
N SER A 129 -18.28 -17.15 10.76
CA SER A 129 -18.43 -17.70 12.11
C SER A 129 -19.79 -17.38 12.73
N ILE A 130 -20.30 -16.15 12.61
CA ILE A 130 -21.64 -15.83 13.11
C ILE A 130 -22.72 -16.46 12.25
N ALA A 131 -22.57 -16.41 10.92
CA ALA A 131 -23.56 -16.97 10.03
C ALA A 131 -23.73 -18.47 10.23
N LEU A 132 -22.62 -19.20 10.43
CA LEU A 132 -22.62 -20.61 10.81
C LEU A 132 -23.43 -20.85 12.08
N GLU A 133 -23.18 -20.09 13.15
CA GLU A 133 -23.89 -20.26 14.42
C GLU A 133 -25.38 -19.91 14.34
N LYS A 134 -25.71 -18.92 13.49
CA LYS A 134 -27.10 -18.55 13.20
C LYS A 134 -27.80 -19.65 12.41
N GLU A 135 -27.14 -20.21 11.41
CA GLU A 135 -27.67 -21.31 10.58
C GLU A 135 -27.88 -22.59 11.39
N SER A 136 -26.94 -22.93 12.27
CA SER A 136 -27.04 -24.11 13.14
C SER A 136 -27.95 -23.94 14.36
N LYS A 137 -28.61 -22.78 14.52
CA LYS A 137 -29.40 -22.39 15.71
C LYS A 137 -28.63 -22.47 17.04
N THR A 138 -27.30 -22.56 16.99
CA THR A 138 -26.47 -22.59 18.21
C THR A 138 -26.50 -21.23 18.89
N LEU A 139 -26.71 -20.17 18.12
CA LEU A 139 -26.87 -18.83 18.65
C LEU A 139 -28.13 -18.71 19.52
N GLU A 140 -29.24 -19.31 19.10
CA GLU A 140 -30.49 -19.35 19.87
C GLU A 140 -30.28 -20.11 21.18
N LEU A 141 -29.52 -21.21 21.14
CA LEU A 141 -29.19 -22.02 22.31
C LEU A 141 -28.18 -21.32 23.25
N LEU A 142 -27.24 -20.56 22.71
CA LEU A 142 -26.34 -19.70 23.49
C LEU A 142 -27.09 -18.58 24.21
N LEU A 143 -28.19 -18.08 23.63
CA LEU A 143 -29.03 -17.06 24.25
C LEU A 143 -29.95 -17.60 25.35
N THR A 144 -30.13 -18.91 25.48
CA THR A 144 -30.88 -19.52 26.60
C THR A 144 -30.01 -19.89 27.79
N ILE A 145 -28.69 -19.99 27.60
CA ILE A 145 -27.71 -20.14 28.67
C ILE A 145 -27.52 -18.78 29.37
N PRO A 146 -27.40 -18.72 30.72
CA PRO A 146 -27.17 -17.48 31.46
C PRO A 146 -25.73 -16.95 31.29
N ALA A 147 -25.26 -16.80 30.05
CA ALA A 147 -24.01 -16.17 29.70
C ALA A 147 -24.23 -14.70 29.34
N LYS A 148 -23.35 -13.81 29.81
CA LYS A 148 -23.40 -12.40 29.44
C LYS A 148 -23.06 -12.26 27.95
N ARG A 149 -23.91 -11.60 27.17
CA ARG A 149 -23.74 -11.41 25.71
C ARG A 149 -22.40 -10.77 25.33
N LEU A 150 -21.92 -9.88 26.20
CA LEU A 150 -20.62 -9.22 26.05
C LEU A 150 -19.45 -10.22 26.16
N THR A 151 -19.57 -11.24 27.01
CA THR A 151 -18.58 -12.32 27.11
C THR A 151 -18.53 -13.16 25.84
N ILE A 152 -19.68 -13.45 25.23
CA ILE A 152 -19.76 -14.17 23.94
C ILE A 152 -19.06 -13.37 22.83
N LEU A 153 -19.32 -12.06 22.76
CA LEU A 153 -18.68 -11.17 21.80
C LEU A 153 -17.15 -11.11 22.00
N LEU A 154 -16.68 -10.95 23.25
CA LEU A 154 -15.26 -10.91 23.56
C LEU A 154 -14.55 -12.23 23.25
N SER A 155 -15.18 -13.38 23.56
CA SER A 155 -14.58 -14.68 23.23
C SER A 155 -14.43 -14.87 21.71
N LYS A 156 -15.37 -14.36 20.91
CA LYS A 156 -15.28 -14.39 19.45
C LYS A 156 -14.19 -13.47 18.93
N LEU A 157 -14.14 -12.24 19.44
CA LEU A 157 -13.08 -11.29 19.10
C LEU A 157 -11.70 -11.88 19.42
N LEU A 158 -11.53 -12.51 20.59
CA LEU A 158 -10.28 -13.19 20.96
C LEU A 158 -9.95 -14.38 20.06
N GLY A 159 -10.95 -15.18 19.68
CA GLY A 159 -10.76 -16.32 18.76
C GLY A 159 -10.34 -15.87 17.36
N THR A 160 -11.05 -14.89 16.79
CA THR A 160 -10.69 -14.30 15.49
C THR A 160 -9.32 -13.64 15.57
N PHE A 161 -9.02 -12.95 16.67
CA PHE A 161 -7.74 -12.29 16.92
C PHE A 161 -6.54 -13.24 16.82
N LEU A 162 -6.61 -14.43 17.42
CA LEU A 162 -5.49 -15.40 17.34
C LEU A 162 -5.23 -15.88 15.92
N ILE A 163 -6.28 -16.19 15.16
CA ILE A 163 -6.18 -16.64 13.76
C ILE A 163 -5.55 -15.55 12.89
N VAL A 164 -6.00 -14.32 13.11
CA VAL A 164 -5.56 -13.09 12.46
C VAL A 164 -4.08 -12.79 12.73
N LEU A 165 -3.66 -12.90 13.98
CA LEU A 165 -2.28 -12.66 14.38
C LEU A 165 -1.36 -13.67 13.70
N LEU A 166 -1.74 -14.96 13.72
CA LEU A 166 -0.98 -16.01 13.04
C LEU A 166 -0.92 -15.80 11.52
N SER A 167 -2.03 -15.36 10.91
CA SER A 167 -2.10 -15.00 9.49
C SER A 167 -1.16 -13.84 9.15
N THR A 168 -1.08 -12.82 10.01
CA THR A 168 -0.20 -11.66 9.82
C THR A 168 1.27 -12.06 9.87
N PHE A 169 1.69 -12.86 10.86
CA PHE A 169 3.07 -13.35 10.93
C PHE A 169 3.43 -14.24 9.72
N SER A 170 2.55 -15.18 9.38
CA SER A 170 2.75 -16.06 8.22
C SER A 170 2.89 -15.24 6.93
N PHE A 171 2.06 -14.23 6.76
CA PHE A 171 2.11 -13.35 5.58
C PHE A 171 3.38 -12.50 5.56
N ILE A 172 3.77 -11.84 6.65
CA ILE A 172 4.98 -11.00 6.68
C ILE A 172 6.22 -11.83 6.30
N ILE A 173 6.31 -13.06 6.82
CA ILE A 173 7.39 -13.99 6.48
C ILE A 173 7.32 -14.36 5.00
N GLY A 174 6.15 -14.78 4.50
CA GLY A 174 5.95 -15.18 3.11
C GLY A 174 6.22 -14.04 2.12
N PHE A 175 5.75 -12.83 2.43
CA PHE A 175 5.97 -11.62 1.65
C PHE A 175 7.44 -11.20 1.66
N GLY A 176 8.12 -11.33 2.80
CA GLY A 176 9.57 -11.12 2.89
C GLY A 176 10.34 -12.05 1.96
N ILE A 177 10.01 -13.35 1.95
CA ILE A 177 10.61 -14.35 1.07
C ILE A 177 10.28 -14.02 -0.40
N TYR A 178 9.03 -13.68 -0.71
CA TYR A 178 8.61 -13.31 -2.07
C TYR A 178 9.33 -12.06 -2.56
N GLY A 179 9.40 -11.00 -1.76
CA GLY A 179 10.10 -9.76 -2.09
C GLY A 179 11.58 -10.03 -2.37
N LEU A 180 12.21 -10.91 -1.60
CA LEU A 180 13.58 -11.34 -1.82
C LEU A 180 13.77 -12.13 -3.13
N MET A 181 12.81 -13.01 -3.46
CA MET A 181 12.82 -13.78 -4.72
C MET A 181 12.64 -12.87 -5.95
N VAL A 182 11.70 -11.93 -5.90
CA VAL A 182 11.44 -10.97 -6.99
C VAL A 182 12.63 -10.03 -7.17
N ALA A 183 13.21 -9.54 -6.06
CA ALA A 183 14.40 -8.72 -6.09
C ALA A 183 15.60 -9.47 -6.72
N GLY A 184 15.81 -10.74 -6.34
CA GLY A 184 16.84 -11.58 -6.95
C GLY A 184 16.62 -11.85 -8.44
N ALA A 185 15.37 -12.12 -8.84
CA ALA A 185 15.02 -12.40 -10.22
C ALA A 185 15.19 -11.19 -11.15
N THR A 186 14.72 -10.01 -10.74
CA THR A 186 14.81 -8.77 -11.55
C THR A 186 16.24 -8.35 -11.82
N ILE A 187 17.14 -8.57 -10.86
CA ILE A 187 18.57 -8.29 -11.00
C ILE A 187 19.26 -9.29 -11.94
N SER A 188 18.92 -10.58 -11.82
CA SER A 188 19.52 -11.65 -12.66
C SER A 188 19.20 -11.49 -14.15
N VAL A 189 18.05 -10.90 -14.49
CA VAL A 189 17.61 -10.69 -15.88
C VAL A 189 18.38 -9.54 -16.55
N GLN A 190 18.85 -8.55 -15.81
CA GLN A 190 19.46 -7.34 -16.39
C GLN A 190 20.99 -7.37 -16.47
N THR A 191 21.69 -8.03 -15.54
CA THR A 191 23.17 -8.04 -15.58
C THR A 191 23.77 -9.23 -16.32
N GLY A 192 22.96 -10.18 -16.82
CA GLY A 192 23.44 -11.42 -17.44
C GLY A 192 24.27 -12.31 -16.51
N SER A 193 24.44 -11.91 -15.25
CA SER A 193 25.20 -12.61 -14.23
C SER A 193 24.25 -13.06 -13.12
N GLN A 194 24.38 -14.32 -12.71
CA GLN A 194 23.77 -14.85 -11.48
C GLN A 194 24.37 -14.11 -10.27
N ILE A 195 23.86 -12.92 -9.94
CA ILE A 195 24.30 -12.18 -8.76
C ILE A 195 23.82 -12.99 -7.55
N SER A 196 24.78 -13.64 -6.88
CA SER A 196 24.51 -14.47 -5.71
C SER A 196 23.90 -13.64 -4.58
N PHE A 197 22.87 -14.24 -3.98
CA PHE A 197 22.07 -13.85 -2.82
C PHE A 197 22.82 -13.13 -1.68
N THR A 198 24.13 -13.34 -1.54
CA THR A 198 25.00 -12.81 -0.48
C THR A 198 25.60 -11.43 -0.75
N GLN A 199 25.59 -10.93 -1.99
CA GLN A 199 26.18 -9.60 -2.30
C GLN A 199 25.15 -8.47 -2.35
N LEU A 200 23.87 -8.79 -2.45
CA LEU A 200 22.80 -7.80 -2.47
C LEU A 200 22.41 -7.42 -1.05
N ASN A 201 23.13 -6.43 -0.55
CA ASN A 201 22.95 -5.81 0.75
C ASN A 201 21.66 -4.95 0.76
N PHE A 202 20.50 -5.53 0.42
CA PHE A 202 19.20 -4.84 0.37
C PHE A 202 18.85 -4.18 1.71
N GLY A 203 19.25 -4.80 2.83
CA GLY A 203 19.11 -4.23 4.17
C GLY A 203 19.89 -2.92 4.40
N SER A 204 20.88 -2.62 3.55
CA SER A 204 21.65 -1.37 3.59
C SER A 204 21.15 -0.31 2.59
N PHE A 205 20.34 -0.69 1.61
CA PHE A 205 19.95 0.20 0.50
C PHE A 205 18.63 0.93 0.73
N LEU A 206 17.65 0.26 1.34
CA LEU A 206 16.36 0.81 1.74
C LEU A 206 16.08 0.39 3.18
N GLN A 207 16.71 1.07 4.15
CA GLN A 207 16.39 0.84 5.54
C GLN A 207 15.09 1.59 5.85
N PRO A 208 13.99 0.92 6.22
CA PRO A 208 12.77 1.61 6.64
C PRO A 208 13.08 2.50 7.85
N SER A 209 12.27 3.53 8.07
CA SER A 209 12.32 4.27 9.33
C SER A 209 12.30 3.28 10.51
N PRO A 210 13.10 3.47 11.57
CA PRO A 210 13.06 2.60 12.75
C PRO A 210 11.66 2.46 13.36
N VAL A 211 10.80 3.46 13.13
CA VAL A 211 9.42 3.53 13.62
C VAL A 211 8.44 2.74 12.73
N PHE A 212 8.84 2.39 11.51
CA PHE A 212 7.97 1.78 10.50
C PHE A 212 7.38 0.44 10.94
N VAL A 213 8.21 -0.50 11.42
CA VAL A 213 7.75 -1.85 11.79
C VAL A 213 6.73 -1.81 12.94
N PRO A 214 6.98 -1.09 14.05
CA PRO A 214 5.97 -0.91 15.10
C PRO A 214 4.67 -0.30 14.59
N VAL A 215 4.75 0.76 13.78
CA VAL A 215 3.58 1.43 13.18
C VAL A 215 2.78 0.46 12.32
N LEU A 216 3.46 -0.30 11.46
CA LEU A 216 2.82 -1.23 10.54
C LEU A 216 2.07 -2.30 11.33
N ILE A 217 2.71 -2.92 12.32
CA ILE A 217 2.10 -3.97 13.14
C ILE A 217 0.89 -3.40 13.91
N ALA A 218 1.05 -2.25 14.55
CA ALA A 218 -0.02 -1.61 15.32
C ALA A 218 -1.21 -1.20 14.42
N THR A 219 -0.94 -0.58 13.27
CA THR A 219 -1.98 -0.12 12.34
C THR A 219 -2.77 -1.29 11.76
N ILE A 220 -2.07 -2.34 11.29
CA ILE A 220 -2.72 -3.56 10.81
C ILE A 220 -3.58 -4.15 11.92
N PHE A 221 -3.02 -4.31 13.13
CA PHE A 221 -3.74 -4.85 14.28
C PHE A 221 -5.03 -4.08 14.60
N ILE A 222 -4.98 -2.75 14.68
CA ILE A 222 -6.16 -1.91 14.98
C ILE A 222 -7.19 -2.03 13.85
N THR A 223 -6.73 -2.01 12.59
CA THR A 223 -7.62 -2.17 11.42
C THR A 223 -8.29 -3.54 11.39
N MET A 224 -7.60 -4.57 11.88
CA MET A 224 -8.16 -5.90 12.01
C MET A 224 -9.28 -5.98 13.04
N ILE A 225 -9.13 -5.33 14.20
CA ILE A 225 -10.22 -5.23 15.18
C ILE A 225 -11.46 -4.58 14.54
N MET A 226 -11.26 -3.48 13.81
CA MET A 226 -12.34 -2.78 13.10
C MET A 226 -13.01 -3.68 12.05
N THR A 227 -12.23 -4.33 11.19
CA THR A 227 -12.74 -5.20 10.12
C THR A 227 -13.42 -6.46 10.66
N THR A 228 -12.93 -7.04 11.75
CA THR A 228 -13.63 -8.09 12.47
C THR A 228 -14.99 -7.58 12.96
N CYS A 229 -15.07 -6.40 13.56
CA CYS A 229 -16.37 -5.84 13.98
C CYS A 229 -17.33 -5.62 12.80
N ILE A 230 -16.82 -5.11 11.67
CA ILE A 230 -17.59 -5.00 10.41
C ILE A 230 -18.11 -6.37 9.99
N GLY A 231 -17.23 -7.38 9.96
CA GLY A 231 -17.59 -8.75 9.63
C GLY A 231 -18.65 -9.33 10.57
N LEU A 232 -18.52 -9.09 11.88
CA LEU A 232 -19.50 -9.56 12.86
C LEU A 232 -20.87 -8.91 12.64
N LEU A 233 -20.89 -7.59 12.42
CA LEU A 233 -22.12 -6.84 12.15
C LEU A 233 -22.81 -7.38 10.89
N ILE A 234 -22.08 -7.52 9.77
CA ILE A 234 -22.66 -7.98 8.51
C ILE A 234 -23.05 -9.46 8.55
N GLY A 235 -22.29 -10.30 9.27
CA GLY A 235 -22.59 -11.71 9.44
C GLY A 235 -23.97 -11.97 10.04
N ILE A 236 -24.44 -11.08 10.92
CA ILE A 236 -25.80 -11.13 11.47
C ILE A 236 -26.86 -10.91 10.39
N LEU A 237 -26.59 -10.11 9.36
CA LEU A 237 -27.55 -9.80 8.31
C LEU A 237 -27.70 -10.94 7.29
N GLY A 238 -26.70 -11.82 7.20
CA GLY A 238 -26.74 -13.04 6.38
C GLY A 238 -27.78 -14.06 6.88
N SER A 239 -28.35 -14.83 5.95
CA SER A 239 -29.23 -15.96 6.25
C SER A 239 -28.48 -17.27 6.43
N ASP A 240 -27.31 -17.37 5.80
CA ASP A 240 -26.48 -18.57 5.64
C ASP A 240 -25.03 -18.14 5.45
N VAL A 241 -24.08 -19.07 5.58
CA VAL A 241 -22.64 -18.77 5.50
C VAL A 241 -22.26 -18.09 4.18
N ARG A 242 -22.86 -18.53 3.07
CA ARG A 242 -22.52 -18.05 1.74
C ARG A 242 -23.04 -16.63 1.51
N SER A 243 -24.27 -16.33 1.93
CA SER A 243 -24.82 -14.98 1.85
C SER A 243 -24.05 -14.01 2.76
N ALA A 244 -23.67 -14.42 3.97
CA ALA A 244 -22.86 -13.60 4.86
C ALA A 244 -21.50 -13.25 4.24
N GLN A 245 -20.82 -14.23 3.64
CA GLN A 245 -19.53 -14.01 2.97
C GLN A 245 -19.67 -13.05 1.78
N GLN A 246 -20.73 -13.18 0.97
CA GLN A 246 -21.01 -12.27 -0.14
C GLN A 246 -21.31 -10.85 0.34
N LEU A 247 -22.12 -10.70 1.39
CA LEU A 247 -22.46 -9.39 1.96
C LEU A 247 -21.22 -8.69 2.54
N VAL A 248 -20.34 -9.43 3.22
CA VAL A 248 -19.08 -8.87 3.74
C VAL A 248 -18.24 -8.37 2.59
N GLY A 249 -18.02 -9.19 1.57
CA GLY A 249 -17.26 -8.76 0.39
C GLY A 249 -17.89 -7.54 -0.28
N ALA A 250 -19.22 -7.49 -0.39
CA ALA A 250 -19.93 -6.37 -0.99
C ALA A 250 -19.81 -5.05 -0.20
N VAL A 251 -19.59 -5.11 1.12
CA VAL A 251 -19.39 -3.92 1.96
C VAL A 251 -17.91 -3.58 2.10
N THR A 252 -17.03 -4.55 2.31
CA THR A 252 -15.60 -4.28 2.49
C THR A 252 -14.93 -3.86 1.19
N PHE A 253 -15.34 -4.41 0.04
CA PHE A 253 -14.70 -4.10 -1.24
C PHE A 253 -14.80 -2.60 -1.63
N PRO A 254 -15.98 -1.95 -1.60
CA PRO A 254 -16.09 -0.52 -1.89
C PRO A 254 -15.40 0.37 -0.87
N LEU A 255 -15.21 -0.11 0.36
CA LEU A 255 -14.50 0.61 1.42
C LEU A 255 -12.98 0.48 1.31
N LEU A 256 -12.47 -0.53 0.61
CA LEU A 256 -11.05 -0.88 0.68
C LEU A 256 -10.32 -0.69 -0.65
N MET A 257 -11.00 -0.91 -1.77
CA MET A 257 -10.40 -0.79 -3.11
C MET A 257 -10.21 0.65 -3.60
N PRO A 258 -11.20 1.57 -3.49
CA PRO A 258 -11.00 2.95 -3.92
C PRO A 258 -9.82 3.66 -3.25
N PRO A 259 -9.68 3.66 -1.91
CA PRO A 259 -8.52 4.29 -1.27
C PRO A 259 -7.20 3.61 -1.63
N PHE A 260 -7.19 2.27 -1.77
CA PHE A 260 -6.01 1.52 -2.21
C PHE A 260 -5.52 2.00 -3.58
N PHE A 261 -6.39 2.03 -4.60
CA PHE A 261 -5.98 2.44 -5.94
C PHE A 261 -5.63 3.92 -6.01
N ILE A 262 -6.41 4.79 -5.38
CA ILE A 262 -6.17 6.24 -5.45
C ILE A 262 -4.82 6.59 -4.78
N LEU A 263 -4.57 6.10 -3.56
CA LEU A 263 -3.35 6.40 -2.81
C LEU A 263 -2.09 5.71 -3.38
N MET A 264 -2.27 4.67 -4.18
CA MET A 264 -1.16 4.04 -4.91
C MET A 264 -0.64 4.95 -6.04
N PHE A 265 -1.53 5.70 -6.71
CA PHE A 265 -1.16 6.54 -7.84
C PHE A 265 -1.04 8.02 -7.51
N THR A 266 -1.60 8.50 -6.40
CA THR A 266 -1.71 9.93 -6.10
C THR A 266 -1.63 10.17 -4.60
N SER A 267 -0.90 11.21 -4.20
CA SER A 267 -0.83 11.62 -2.80
C SER A 267 -2.13 12.27 -2.35
N ILE A 268 -2.48 12.12 -1.08
CA ILE A 268 -3.72 12.69 -0.53
C ILE A 268 -3.80 14.22 -0.68
N ASP A 269 -2.65 14.91 -0.71
CA ASP A 269 -2.56 16.37 -0.81
C ASP A 269 -2.72 16.92 -2.21
N SER A 270 -2.51 16.10 -3.23
CA SER A 270 -2.70 16.51 -4.63
C SER A 270 -4.14 16.29 -5.14
N LEU A 271 -5.01 15.72 -4.31
CA LEU A 271 -6.40 15.45 -4.66
C LEU A 271 -7.30 16.70 -4.53
N PRO A 272 -8.32 16.83 -5.39
CA PRO A 272 -9.34 17.87 -5.23
C PRO A 272 -10.08 17.68 -3.90
N LEU A 273 -10.50 18.81 -3.30
CA LEU A 273 -11.06 18.86 -1.94
C LEU A 273 -12.20 17.86 -1.71
N SER A 274 -13.09 17.68 -2.70
CA SER A 274 -14.24 16.76 -2.62
C SER A 274 -13.81 15.30 -2.47
N VAL A 275 -12.85 14.85 -3.29
CA VAL A 275 -12.33 13.48 -3.25
C VAL A 275 -11.49 13.27 -1.99
N LYS A 276 -10.68 14.26 -1.61
CA LYS A 276 -9.87 14.25 -0.38
C LYS A 276 -10.75 14.04 0.86
N LEU A 277 -11.85 14.77 1.00
CA LEU A 277 -12.78 14.62 2.13
C LEU A 277 -13.47 13.26 2.14
N LEU A 278 -13.88 12.74 0.98
CA LEU A 278 -14.52 11.42 0.90
C LEU A 278 -13.55 10.31 1.30
N LEU A 279 -12.30 10.37 0.84
CA LEU A 279 -11.25 9.44 1.26
C LEU A 279 -10.95 9.58 2.76
N LEU A 280 -10.78 10.78 3.28
CA LEU A 280 -10.50 10.99 4.71
C LEU A 280 -11.64 10.53 5.64
N ALA A 281 -12.88 10.45 5.13
CA ALA A 281 -14.01 9.89 5.89
C ALA A 281 -13.99 8.35 5.95
N ASP A 282 -13.26 7.70 5.05
CA ASP A 282 -13.10 6.26 5.00
C ASP A 282 -11.97 5.80 5.94
N PRO A 283 -12.24 4.92 6.92
CA PRO A 283 -11.22 4.44 7.84
C PRO A 283 -10.06 3.71 7.14
N PHE A 284 -10.30 3.06 6.00
CA PHE A 284 -9.25 2.32 5.30
C PHE A 284 -8.25 3.23 4.58
N THR A 285 -8.64 4.46 4.25
CA THR A 285 -7.69 5.48 3.77
C THR A 285 -6.59 5.72 4.79
N HIS A 286 -6.96 5.84 6.08
CA HIS A 286 -6.00 6.04 7.16
C HIS A 286 -5.08 4.83 7.38
N LEU A 287 -5.53 3.60 7.07
CA LEU A 287 -4.67 2.41 7.07
C LEU A 287 -3.49 2.59 6.10
N PHE A 288 -3.77 3.04 4.88
CA PHE A 288 -2.74 3.24 3.86
C PHE A 288 -1.83 4.43 4.19
N LEU A 289 -2.39 5.55 4.67
CA LEU A 289 -1.63 6.72 5.08
C LEU A 289 -0.69 6.42 6.25
N ALA A 290 -1.12 5.60 7.21
CA ALA A 290 -0.29 5.19 8.34
C ALA A 290 0.93 4.37 7.90
N ILE A 291 0.73 3.42 6.97
CA ILE A 291 1.79 2.58 6.40
C ILE A 291 2.75 3.43 5.56
N GLN A 292 2.24 4.28 4.67
CA GLN A 292 3.04 5.15 3.81
C GLN A 292 3.85 6.17 4.64
N GLY A 293 3.20 6.88 5.57
CA GLY A 293 3.85 7.85 6.45
C GLY A 293 4.89 7.21 7.36
N GLY A 294 4.57 6.04 7.94
CA GLY A 294 5.53 5.29 8.76
C GLY A 294 6.77 4.87 7.98
N PHE A 295 6.59 4.48 6.71
CA PHE A 295 7.70 4.12 5.84
C PHE A 295 8.55 5.34 5.51
N MET A 296 7.92 6.44 5.10
CA MET A 296 8.55 7.71 4.72
C MET A 296 9.15 8.50 5.91
N GLY A 297 8.94 8.04 7.15
CA GLY A 297 9.41 8.71 8.36
C GLY A 297 8.57 9.90 8.81
N ASP A 298 7.40 10.12 8.20
CA ASP A 298 6.42 11.08 8.67
C ASP A 298 5.62 10.49 9.84
N ILE A 299 6.19 10.68 11.04
CA ILE A 299 5.61 10.21 12.29
C ILE A 299 4.28 10.91 12.58
N ALA A 300 4.11 12.17 12.18
CA ALA A 300 2.93 12.96 12.48
C ALA A 300 1.70 12.40 11.73
N THR A 301 1.82 12.23 10.41
CA THR A 301 0.74 11.65 9.58
C THR A 301 0.45 10.21 9.99
N SER A 302 1.50 9.44 10.32
CA SER A 302 1.36 8.05 10.70
C SER A 302 0.60 7.87 12.02
N LEU A 303 0.99 8.64 13.06
CA LEU A 303 0.35 8.59 14.37
C LEU A 303 -1.08 9.12 14.33
N PHE A 304 -1.33 10.21 13.58
CA PHE A 304 -2.67 10.74 13.37
C PHE A 304 -3.59 9.71 12.71
N SER A 305 -3.14 9.11 11.62
CA SER A 305 -3.91 8.08 10.91
C SER A 305 -4.20 6.88 11.82
N MET A 306 -3.22 6.42 12.60
CA MET A 306 -3.40 5.34 13.57
C MET A 306 -4.45 5.70 14.65
N ALA A 307 -4.43 6.94 15.16
CA ALA A 307 -5.41 7.42 16.12
C ALA A 307 -6.84 7.47 15.53
N VAL A 308 -6.98 7.87 14.28
CA VAL A 308 -8.27 7.88 13.58
C VAL A 308 -8.82 6.47 13.43
N ILE A 309 -8.01 5.51 12.94
CA ILE A 309 -8.44 4.11 12.82
C ILE A 309 -8.82 3.55 14.19
N LEU A 310 -8.07 3.88 15.25
CA LEU A 310 -8.40 3.45 16.61
C LEU A 310 -9.75 4.00 17.07
N GLY A 311 -10.06 5.26 16.74
CA GLY A 311 -11.38 5.85 16.97
C GLY A 311 -12.49 5.08 16.25
N TYR A 312 -12.30 4.74 14.97
CA TYR A 312 -13.24 3.92 14.22
C TYR A 312 -13.36 2.49 14.78
N ALA A 313 -12.26 1.87 15.20
CA ALA A 313 -12.27 0.54 15.79
C ALA A 313 -13.07 0.52 17.10
N VAL A 314 -12.87 1.51 17.99
CA VAL A 314 -13.64 1.66 19.23
C VAL A 314 -15.12 1.91 18.92
N PHE A 315 -15.42 2.77 17.94
CA PHE A 315 -16.79 3.03 17.50
C PHE A 315 -17.47 1.75 16.99
N MET A 316 -16.79 0.97 16.15
CA MET A 316 -17.34 -0.28 15.60
C MET A 316 -17.46 -1.37 16.66
N LEU A 317 -16.54 -1.45 17.63
CA LEU A 317 -16.66 -2.32 18.79
C LEU A 317 -17.89 -1.97 19.63
N PHE A 318 -18.10 -0.68 19.90
CA PHE A 318 -19.27 -0.21 20.62
C PHE A 318 -20.56 -0.52 19.86
N LEU A 319 -20.59 -0.25 18.55
CA LEU A 319 -21.74 -0.54 17.69
C LEU A 319 -22.05 -2.04 17.62
N SER A 320 -21.03 -2.88 17.53
CA SER A 320 -21.15 -4.34 17.59
C SER A 320 -21.72 -4.78 18.93
N SER A 321 -21.12 -4.34 20.05
CA SER A 321 -21.62 -4.63 21.39
C SER A 321 -23.07 -4.23 21.59
N TRP A 322 -23.45 -3.02 21.14
CA TRP A 322 -24.81 -2.53 21.22
C TRP A 322 -25.79 -3.39 20.41
N LEU A 323 -25.41 -3.82 19.20
CA LEU A 323 -26.25 -4.70 18.38
C LEU A 323 -26.43 -6.08 19.03
N PHE A 324 -25.36 -6.64 19.62
CA PHE A 324 -25.40 -7.93 20.32
C PHE A 324 -26.20 -7.89 21.63
N MET A 325 -26.28 -6.74 22.30
CA MET A 325 -27.10 -6.57 23.50
C MET A 325 -28.61 -6.55 23.22
N GLY A 326 -29.05 -6.32 21.98
CA GLY A 326 -30.47 -6.30 21.62
C GLY A 326 -31.04 -7.68 21.22
N GLU A 327 -32.36 -7.85 21.32
CA GLU A 327 -33.10 -9.00 20.72
C GLU A 327 -33.06 -9.00 19.17
N ARG A 328 -32.45 -7.98 18.58
CA ARG A 328 -32.34 -7.76 17.13
C ARG A 328 -31.50 -8.79 16.39
N LEU A 329 -30.74 -9.62 17.11
CA LEU A 329 -29.94 -10.69 16.49
C LEU A 329 -30.79 -11.74 15.76
N ILE A 330 -32.04 -11.92 16.19
CA ILE A 330 -32.96 -12.93 15.63
C ILE A 330 -33.82 -12.36 14.50
N THR A 331 -34.13 -11.05 14.53
CA THR A 331 -35.09 -10.42 13.62
C THR A 331 -34.49 -9.71 12.42
N MET A 332 -33.19 -9.37 12.42
CA MET A 332 -32.58 -8.62 11.33
C MET A 332 -32.23 -9.53 10.14
N LYS A 333 -33.05 -9.49 9.08
CA LYS A 333 -32.79 -10.10 7.77
C LYS A 333 -32.88 -9.02 6.70
N ILE A 334 -31.88 -8.92 5.82
CA ILE A 334 -32.05 -8.16 4.58
C ILE A 334 -32.81 -9.07 3.61
N MET A 335 -34.12 -8.86 3.46
CA MET A 335 -34.84 -9.38 2.29
C MET A 335 -34.57 -8.42 1.14
N LEU A 336 -33.71 -8.80 0.18
CA LEU A 336 -33.64 -8.09 -1.11
C LEU A 336 -35.02 -8.18 -1.76
N ARG A 337 -35.78 -7.07 -1.71
CA ARG A 337 -37.07 -6.94 -2.35
C ARG A 337 -36.90 -7.13 -3.85
N LYS A 338 -37.30 -8.30 -4.36
CA LYS A 338 -37.43 -8.57 -5.80
C LYS A 338 -38.31 -7.47 -6.39
N ARG A 339 -37.82 -6.76 -7.41
CA ARG A 339 -38.66 -5.85 -8.22
C ARG A 339 -39.86 -6.66 -8.73
N PRO A 340 -41.11 -6.17 -8.60
CA PRO A 340 -42.24 -6.83 -9.23
C PRO A 340 -42.00 -6.83 -10.74
N GLY A 341 -42.15 -8.01 -11.33
CA GLY A 341 -41.97 -8.21 -12.77
C GLY A 341 -42.83 -7.24 -13.55
N VAL A 342 -42.24 -6.67 -14.60
CA VAL A 342 -42.99 -6.08 -15.70
C VAL A 342 -43.75 -7.24 -16.33
N SER A 343 -45.07 -7.20 -16.23
CA SER A 343 -45.96 -7.99 -17.08
C SER A 343 -45.73 -7.53 -18.51
N GLU A 344 -45.10 -8.39 -19.32
CA GLU A 344 -45.21 -8.33 -20.77
C GLU A 344 -46.64 -8.79 -21.11
N GLU A 345 -47.48 -7.85 -21.56
CA GLU A 345 -48.62 -8.13 -22.44
C GLU A 345 -48.19 -7.88 -23.88
#